data_AF-A0A1C3WP18-F1
#
_entry.id   AF-A0A1C3WP18-F1
#
_cell.length_a   1.000
_cell.length_b   1.000
_cell.length_c   1.000
_cell.angle_alpha   90.00
_cell.angle_beta   90.00
_cell.angle_gamma   90.00
#
_symmetry.space_group_name_H-M   'P 1'
#
loop_
_entity.id
_entity.type
_entity.pdbx_description
1 polymer ?
#
loop_
_entity_poly.entity_id
_entity_poly.type
_entity_poly.pdbx_seq_one_letter_code
_entity_poly.pdbx_strand_id
1 'polypeptide(L)'
;MVVRSGTQTDVAKISMGYPDKVFALIDNVHSAFSAAKTIEQTEAAWDYFHVLEAYIERTWPHEPATMDTLRRLISSLSTFTMHVRQRMPSPYNGWRSDLGLLRSRVSPNVSENG
;
A
#
# COMPACT_ATOMS: atom_id res chain seq x y z
N MET A 1 -21.29 -27.74 -42.68
CA MET A 1 -19.94 -27.68 -43.26
C MET A 1 -19.45 -26.24 -43.11
N VAL A 2 -18.28 -26.05 -42.46
CA VAL A 2 -17.40 -24.86 -42.40
C VAL A 2 -17.98 -23.56 -41.78
N VAL A 3 -17.80 -23.24 -40.49
CA VAL A 3 -16.67 -22.64 -39.71
C VAL A 3 -16.18 -21.21 -40.07
N ARG A 4 -16.30 -20.31 -39.06
CA ARG A 4 -15.39 -19.22 -38.59
C ARG A 4 -15.10 -18.06 -39.55
N SER A 5 -15.25 -16.79 -39.14
CA SER A 5 -14.32 -16.00 -38.30
C SER A 5 -14.90 -14.57 -38.15
N GLY A 6 -14.62 -13.74 -37.14
CA GLY A 6 -13.55 -13.79 -36.15
C GLY A 6 -13.92 -13.03 -34.87
N THR A 7 -13.64 -13.70 -33.75
CA THR A 7 -13.03 -13.19 -32.53
C THR A 7 -13.18 -11.69 -32.24
N GLN A 8 -14.22 -11.38 -31.47
CA GLN A 8 -14.17 -10.28 -30.51
C GLN A 8 -13.03 -10.57 -29.53
N THR A 9 -12.00 -9.73 -29.56
CA THR A 9 -10.86 -9.80 -28.66
C THR A 9 -11.34 -9.63 -27.23
N ASP A 10 -11.39 -10.75 -26.51
CA ASP A 10 -11.54 -10.87 -25.07
C ASP A 10 -10.35 -10.18 -24.38
N VAL A 11 -10.39 -8.84 -24.30
CA VAL A 11 -9.46 -8.04 -23.47
C VAL A 11 -9.83 -8.10 -21.98
N ALA A 12 -10.82 -8.91 -21.61
CA ALA A 12 -11.31 -9.07 -20.24
C ALA A 12 -10.68 -10.27 -19.50
N LYS A 13 -9.45 -10.66 -19.87
CA LYS A 13 -8.68 -11.68 -19.14
C LYS A 13 -7.26 -11.21 -18.81
N ILE A 14 -7.16 -10.09 -18.12
CA ILE A 14 -6.12 -9.95 -17.09
C ILE A 14 -6.85 -9.92 -15.76
N SER A 15 -7.16 -11.13 -15.29
CA SER A 15 -7.63 -11.44 -13.94
C SER A 15 -6.52 -11.11 -12.94
N MET A 16 -6.26 -9.82 -12.69
CA MET A 16 -5.26 -9.36 -11.73
C MET A 16 -5.98 -8.99 -10.43
N GLY A 17 -6.24 -9.96 -9.54
CA GLY A 17 -6.75 -9.69 -8.17
C GLY A 17 -5.69 -9.10 -7.22
N TYR A 18 -4.59 -8.60 -7.77
CA TYR A 18 -3.41 -8.11 -7.05
C TYR A 18 -3.44 -6.61 -6.67
N PRO A 19 -3.98 -5.67 -7.50
CA PRO A 19 -4.08 -4.26 -7.15
C PRO A 19 -5.15 -4.01 -6.06
N ASP A 20 -6.32 -4.65 -6.15
CA ASP A 20 -7.39 -4.48 -5.14
C ASP A 20 -6.93 -4.87 -3.73
N LYS A 21 -6.16 -5.96 -3.62
CA LYS A 21 -5.67 -6.42 -2.32
C LYS A 21 -4.64 -5.48 -1.71
N VAL A 22 -3.66 -4.99 -2.49
CA VAL A 22 -2.66 -4.05 -1.94
C VAL A 22 -3.29 -2.72 -1.57
N PHE A 23 -4.27 -2.23 -2.35
CA PHE A 23 -4.99 -1.01 -2.02
C PHE A 23 -5.82 -1.15 -0.75
N ALA A 24 -6.52 -2.27 -0.56
CA ALA A 24 -7.22 -2.55 0.68
C ALA A 24 -6.27 -2.58 1.90
N LEU A 25 -5.08 -3.18 1.75
CA LEU A 25 -4.07 -3.19 2.82
C LEU A 25 -3.54 -1.78 3.12
N ILE A 26 -3.29 -0.97 2.10
CA ILE A 26 -2.90 0.45 2.25
C ILE A 26 -3.99 1.24 2.99
N ASP A 27 -5.26 1.05 2.62
CA ASP A 27 -6.39 1.76 3.21
C ASP A 27 -6.60 1.34 4.68
N ASN A 28 -6.38 0.06 5.00
CA ASN A 28 -6.39 -0.43 6.38
C ASN A 28 -5.28 0.22 7.23
N VAL A 29 -4.05 0.30 6.72
CA VAL A 29 -2.94 1.00 7.39
C VAL A 29 -3.29 2.46 7.61
N HIS A 30 -3.79 3.15 6.57
CA HIS A 30 -4.18 4.56 6.68
C HIS A 30 -5.25 4.78 7.75
N SER A 31 -6.28 3.94 7.75
CA SER A 31 -7.40 4.02 8.71
C SER A 31 -6.92 3.75 10.13
N ALA A 32 -6.15 2.68 10.36
CA ALA A 32 -5.68 2.29 11.68
C ALA A 32 -4.78 3.35 12.31
N PHE A 33 -3.76 3.85 11.58
CA PHE A 33 -2.87 4.88 12.09
C PHE A 33 -3.54 6.26 12.22
N SER A 34 -4.55 6.56 11.39
CA SER A 34 -5.33 7.80 11.56
C SER A 34 -6.25 7.76 12.79
N ALA A 35 -6.78 6.58 13.13
CA ALA A 35 -7.66 6.39 14.28
C ALA A 35 -6.89 6.23 15.60
N ALA A 36 -5.60 5.84 15.54
CA ALA A 36 -4.78 5.61 16.71
C ALA A 36 -4.52 6.89 17.52
N LYS A 37 -4.99 6.89 18.76
CA LYS A 37 -4.82 7.97 19.75
C LYS A 37 -4.00 7.53 20.96
N THR A 38 -3.86 6.21 21.17
CA THR A 38 -3.10 5.63 22.28
C THR A 38 -1.99 4.75 21.74
N ILE A 39 -0.99 4.46 22.58
CA ILE A 39 0.09 3.54 22.20
C ILE A 39 -0.45 2.16 21.84
N GLU A 40 -1.41 1.63 22.60
CA GLU A 40 -2.03 0.32 22.33
C GLU A 40 -2.70 0.26 20.95
N GLN A 41 -3.38 1.34 20.55
CA GLN A 41 -3.99 1.43 19.23
C GLN A 41 -2.93 1.55 18.12
N THR A 42 -1.84 2.26 18.38
CA THR A 42 -0.72 2.37 17.44
C THR A 42 -0.01 1.03 17.27
N GLU A 43 0.24 0.29 18.35
CA GLU A 43 0.81 -1.06 18.29
C GLU A 43 -0.10 -2.01 17.51
N ALA A 44 -1.43 -1.96 17.72
CA ALA A 44 -2.38 -2.73 16.90
C ALA A 44 -2.41 -2.27 15.43
N ALA A 45 -2.12 -1.00 15.14
CA ALA A 45 -2.04 -0.51 13.77
C ALA A 45 -0.82 -1.08 13.00
N TRP A 46 0.26 -1.41 13.72
CA TRP A 46 1.44 -2.05 13.13
C TRP A 46 1.16 -3.44 12.55
N ASP A 47 0.17 -4.17 13.08
CA ASP A 47 -0.23 -5.47 12.50
C ASP A 47 -0.69 -5.31 11.05
N TYR A 48 -1.48 -4.28 10.75
CA TYR A 48 -1.90 -3.97 9.38
C TYR A 48 -0.71 -3.60 8.49
N PHE A 49 0.26 -2.87 9.05
CA PHE A 49 1.48 -2.53 8.33
C PHE A 49 2.30 -3.78 8.00
N HIS A 50 2.50 -4.71 8.93
CA HIS A 50 3.26 -5.93 8.67
C HIS A 50 2.61 -6.83 7.62
N VAL A 51 1.28 -6.87 7.57
CA VAL A 51 0.57 -7.58 6.50
C VAL A 51 0.82 -6.90 5.14
N LEU A 52 0.80 -5.57 5.09
CA LEU A 52 1.12 -4.80 3.88
C LEU A 52 2.57 -5.02 3.44
N GLU A 53 3.52 -4.93 4.36
CA GLU A 53 4.95 -5.15 4.16
C GLU A 53 5.21 -6.53 3.56
N ALA A 54 4.74 -7.59 4.21
CA ALA A 54 4.92 -8.95 3.73
C ALA A 54 4.28 -9.18 2.36
N TYR A 55 3.14 -8.54 2.08
CA TYR A 55 2.50 -8.61 0.76
C TYR A 55 3.36 -7.94 -0.32
N ILE A 56 3.90 -6.76 -0.03
CA ILE A 56 4.74 -6.01 -0.96
C ILE A 56 6.06 -6.73 -1.21
N GLU A 57 6.74 -7.19 -0.17
CA GLU A 57 7.99 -7.95 -0.29
C GLU A 57 7.83 -9.20 -1.14
N ARG A 58 6.70 -9.88 -1.01
CA ARG A 58 6.40 -11.06 -1.82
C ARG A 58 6.07 -10.72 -3.28
N THR A 59 5.42 -9.60 -3.53
CA THR A 59 4.86 -9.27 -4.85
C THR A 59 5.83 -8.44 -5.70
N TRP A 60 6.61 -7.56 -5.07
CA TRP A 60 7.58 -6.66 -5.72
C TRP A 60 8.98 -6.72 -5.06
N PRO A 61 9.58 -7.90 -4.85
CA PRO A 61 10.88 -8.04 -4.17
C PRO A 61 12.03 -7.32 -4.89
N HIS A 62 11.89 -7.12 -6.21
CA HIS A 62 12.91 -6.57 -7.08
C HIS A 62 12.61 -5.15 -7.56
N GLU A 63 11.58 -4.49 -7.03
CA GLU A 63 11.27 -3.10 -7.34
C GLU A 63 11.93 -2.16 -6.32
N PRO A 64 13.13 -1.62 -6.61
CA PRO A 64 13.90 -0.86 -5.63
C PRO A 64 13.17 0.41 -5.17
N ALA A 65 12.41 1.07 -6.05
CA ALA A 65 11.66 2.28 -5.70
C ALA A 65 10.49 1.98 -4.75
N THR A 66 9.82 0.83 -4.91
CA THR A 66 8.75 0.38 -4.02
C THR A 66 9.31 0.02 -2.65
N MET A 67 10.41 -0.75 -2.62
CA MET A 67 11.07 -1.14 -1.39
C MET A 67 11.70 0.04 -0.64
N ASP A 68 12.25 1.03 -1.33
CA ASP A 68 12.71 2.29 -0.71
C ASP A 68 11.55 3.05 -0.06
N THR A 69 10.43 3.18 -0.77
CA THR A 69 9.23 3.84 -0.25
C THR A 69 8.67 3.12 0.97
N LEU A 70 8.65 1.78 0.97
CA LEU A 70 8.24 0.98 2.11
C LEU A 70 9.12 1.23 3.34
N ARG A 71 10.44 1.31 3.18
CA ARG A 71 11.38 1.62 4.28
C ARG A 71 11.19 3.04 4.84
N ARG A 72 10.91 4.02 3.98
CA ARG A 72 10.57 5.39 4.40
C ARG A 72 9.28 5.40 5.23
N LEU A 73 8.27 4.67 4.77
CA LEU A 73 7.00 4.54 5.49
C LEU A 73 7.21 3.95 6.89
N ILE A 74 8.02 2.89 7.04
CA ILE A 74 8.39 2.32 8.35
C ILE A 74 8.98 3.40 9.27
N SER A 75 9.94 4.17 8.76
CA SER A 75 10.61 5.22 9.53
C SER A 75 9.61 6.29 9.99
N SER A 76 8.73 6.72 9.09
CA SER A 76 7.70 7.72 9.37
C SER A 76 6.64 7.24 10.39
N LEU A 77 6.20 5.98 10.29
CA LEU A 77 5.29 5.37 11.26
C LEU A 77 5.95 5.17 12.63
N SER A 78 7.26 4.88 12.65
CA SER A 78 8.05 4.80 13.88
C SER A 78 8.12 6.17 14.58
N THR A 79 8.34 7.25 13.82
CA THR A 79 8.29 8.62 14.36
C THR A 79 6.89 8.98 14.90
N PHE A 80 5.83 8.63 14.19
CA PHE A 80 4.45 8.80 14.69
C PHE A 80 4.25 8.05 16.02
N THR A 81 4.68 6.79 16.09
CA THR A 81 4.57 5.95 17.30
C THR A 81 5.31 6.57 18.48
N MET A 82 6.52 7.10 18.24
CA MET A 82 7.27 7.85 19.25
C MET A 82 6.49 9.09 19.74
N HIS A 83 5.89 9.86 18.83
CA HIS A 83 5.11 11.05 19.21
C HIS A 83 3.88 10.69 20.05
N VAL A 84 3.16 9.62 19.69
CA VAL A 84 2.03 9.10 20.47
C VAL A 84 2.50 8.65 21.85
N ARG A 85 3.61 7.91 21.94
CA ARG A 85 4.20 7.46 23.21
C ARG A 85 4.60 8.62 24.12
N GLN A 86 5.11 9.70 23.54
CA GLN A 86 5.48 10.93 24.26
C GLN A 86 4.28 11.86 24.52
N ARG A 87 3.07 11.48 24.10
CA ARG A 87 1.84 12.28 24.22
C ARG A 87 1.98 13.68 23.60
N MET A 88 2.68 13.76 22.46
CA MET A 88 2.81 15.02 21.75
C MET A 88 1.43 15.53 21.30
N PRO A 89 1.17 16.85 21.40
CA PRO A 89 -0.13 17.43 21.04
C PRO A 89 -0.45 17.33 19.54
N SER A 90 0.58 17.23 18.69
CA SER A 90 0.45 17.02 17.24
C SER A 90 1.44 15.93 16.80
N PRO A 91 1.00 14.67 16.73
CA PRO A 91 1.88 13.59 16.31
C PRO A 91 2.28 13.74 14.84
N TYR A 92 3.45 13.22 14.50
CA TYR A 92 4.03 13.35 13.16
C TYR A 92 3.14 12.69 12.11
N ASN A 93 2.76 13.44 11.07
CA ASN A 93 1.81 12.99 10.06
C ASN A 93 2.45 12.70 8.69
N GLY A 94 3.78 12.75 8.58
CA GLY A 94 4.48 12.58 7.30
C GLY A 94 4.36 11.18 6.68
N TRP A 95 4.01 10.17 7.50
CA TRP A 95 3.68 8.83 7.03
C TRP A 95 2.54 8.81 6.00
N ARG A 96 1.63 9.79 6.00
CA ARG A 96 0.55 9.88 5.00
C ARG A 96 1.08 10.10 3.60
N SER A 97 2.10 10.94 3.46
CA SER A 97 2.75 11.22 2.17
C SER A 97 3.49 9.99 1.66
N ASP A 98 4.23 9.29 2.54
CA ASP A 98 4.93 8.06 2.18
C ASP A 98 3.96 6.95 1.77
N LEU A 99 2.82 6.83 2.46
CA LEU A 99 1.78 5.86 2.15
C LEU A 99 1.09 6.17 0.80
N GLY A 100 0.85 7.45 0.51
CA GLY A 100 0.35 7.90 -0.78
C GLY A 100 1.33 7.60 -1.93
N LEU A 101 2.62 7.81 -1.71
CA LEU A 101 3.66 7.45 -2.67
C LEU A 101 3.69 5.94 -2.90
N LEU A 102 3.58 5.14 -1.83
CA LEU A 102 3.56 3.68 -1.93
C LEU A 102 2.37 3.21 -2.77
N ARG A 103 1.18 3.81 -2.56
CA ARG A 103 -0.02 3.54 -3.37
C ARG A 103 0.22 3.80 -4.85
N SER A 104 0.87 4.92 -5.20
CA SER A 104 1.21 5.24 -6.59
C SER A 104 2.22 4.27 -7.20
N ARG A 105 3.18 3.76 -6.40
CA ARG A 105 4.21 2.80 -6.87
C ARG A 105 3.65 1.41 -7.15
N VAL A 106 2.70 0.95 -6.34
CA VAL A 106 2.05 -0.37 -6.52
C VAL A 106 0.85 -0.31 -7.44
N SER A 107 0.42 0.90 -7.84
CA SER A 107 -0.60 1.05 -8.85
C SER A 107 -0.09 0.51 -10.19
N PRO A 108 -0.89 -0.26 -10.93
CA PRO A 108 -0.54 -0.57 -12.31
C PRO A 108 -0.34 0.77 -13.01
N ASN A 109 0.87 1.02 -13.52
CA ASN A 109 1.11 2.12 -14.44
C ASN A 109 0.10 1.91 -15.57
N VAL A 110 -0.92 2.76 -15.65
CA VAL A 110 -1.64 2.93 -16.90
C VAL A 110 -0.62 3.64 -17.78
N SER A 111 0.26 2.87 -18.42
CA SER A 111 1.09 3.34 -19.50
C SER A 111 0.11 3.73 -20.59
N GLU A 112 -0.29 5.00 -20.59
CA GLU A 112 -0.80 5.69 -21.75
C GLU A 112 0.33 5.66 -22.78
N ASN A 113 0.32 4.62 -23.62
CA ASN A 113 0.96 4.68 -24.92
C ASN A 113 0.10 5.65 -25.75
N GLY A 114 0.50 6.92 -25.78
CA GLY A 114 0.08 7.91 -26.76
C GLY A 114 1.25 8.23 -27.68
#